data_AF-A0A8S3HU77-F1
#
_entry.id   AF-A0A8S3HU77-F1
#
_cell.length_a   1.000
_cell.length_b   1.000
_cell.length_c   1.000
_cell.angle_alpha   90.00
_cell.angle_beta   90.00
_cell.angle_gamma   90.00
#
_symmetry.space_group_name_H-M   'P 1'
#
loop_
_entity.id
_entity.type
_entity.pdbx_description
1 polymer ?
#
loop_
_entity_poly.entity_id
_entity_poly.type
_entity_poly.pdbx_seq_one_letter_code
_entity_poly.pdbx_strand_id
1 'polypeptide(L)'
;IADLQEQSLRGICLCFLRNSKKTVISGQNIVNEVFFYTFECNTDPLLQALSRSIADIYLPYLQTSETTWGKLTGSDNNQMIKVDFISRLNNFVATLNSAQESINERILLKPCDKIDLTQIQNTADYISIASNSESLASIEETMKIWIKQMEQVLAESEQIRREADNIGPRAELDYWKKRMTKFNFLLDQIKGQDVKAVLTILQTAKSKLIQQWKLLDGKITDAANEAKDNVRYLYTLEKFCEPLYNSDPVGMLECIPGLINAVRMIHSISRYYNTSERMTSLFVK
;
A
#
# COMPACT_ATOMS: atom_id res chain seq x y z
N ILE A 1 -11.14 -11.66 22.87
CA ILE A 1 -11.03 -10.78 21.68
C ILE A 1 -9.67 -11.12 21.09
N ALA A 2 -9.64 -11.66 19.86
CA ALA A 2 -8.38 -12.08 19.26
C ALA A 2 -7.45 -10.86 19.10
N ASP A 3 -6.17 -11.04 19.39
CA ASP A 3 -5.17 -10.04 19.04
C ASP A 3 -5.02 -10.05 17.51
N LEU A 4 -5.55 -8.99 16.89
CA LEU A 4 -5.54 -8.83 15.43
C LEU A 4 -4.13 -8.56 14.88
N GLN A 5 -3.11 -8.40 15.73
CA GLN A 5 -1.72 -8.30 15.29
C GLN A 5 -1.11 -9.65 14.92
N GLU A 6 -1.60 -10.76 15.50
CA GLU A 6 -0.99 -12.10 15.35
C GLU A 6 -1.85 -13.05 14.52
N GLN A 7 -3.16 -12.83 14.42
CA GLN A 7 -4.08 -13.73 13.71
C GLN A 7 -4.78 -13.06 12.53
N SER A 8 -4.59 -13.62 11.35
CA SER A 8 -5.39 -13.27 10.17
C SER A 8 -6.87 -13.57 10.46
N LEU A 9 -7.76 -12.61 10.22
CA LEU A 9 -9.21 -12.84 10.25
C LEU A 9 -9.57 -13.89 9.20
N ARG A 10 -9.99 -15.08 9.66
CA ARG A 10 -10.49 -16.17 8.83
C ARG A 10 -11.93 -16.46 9.22
N GLY A 11 -12.77 -16.82 8.26
CA GLY A 11 -14.18 -17.11 8.51
C GLY A 11 -15.14 -15.98 8.11
N ILE A 12 -16.31 -16.01 8.72
CA ILE A 12 -17.41 -15.07 8.45
C ILE A 12 -17.43 -14.04 9.58
N CYS A 13 -17.26 -12.77 9.23
CA CYS A 13 -17.46 -11.66 10.15
C CYS A 13 -18.93 -11.27 10.13
N LEU A 14 -19.60 -11.38 11.28
CA LEU A 14 -20.98 -10.95 11.48
C LEU A 14 -20.96 -9.61 12.21
N CYS A 15 -21.65 -8.61 11.66
CA CYS A 15 -21.77 -7.34 12.33
C CYS A 15 -23.22 -6.89 12.45
N PHE A 16 -23.50 -6.27 13.60
CA PHE A 16 -24.81 -5.82 14.00
C PHE A 16 -24.70 -4.35 14.43
N LEU A 17 -25.24 -3.44 13.62
CA LEU A 17 -25.31 -2.03 13.93
C LEU A 17 -26.73 -1.66 14.34
N ARG A 18 -26.88 -1.17 15.56
CA ARG A 18 -28.18 -0.67 16.05
C ARG A 18 -28.41 0.74 15.55
N ASN A 19 -29.57 0.98 14.93
CA ASN A 19 -29.93 2.28 14.36
C ASN A 19 -30.14 3.37 15.44
N SER A 20 -30.75 3.00 16.58
CA SER A 20 -31.02 3.92 17.68
C SER A 20 -30.74 3.30 19.04
N LYS A 21 -30.06 4.06 19.91
CA LYS A 21 -29.85 3.66 21.31
C LYS A 21 -31.13 3.72 22.16
N LYS A 22 -32.19 4.38 21.67
CA LYS A 22 -33.41 4.68 22.46
C LYS A 22 -34.43 3.53 22.46
N THR A 23 -34.43 2.69 21.43
CA THR A 23 -35.44 1.64 21.19
C THR A 23 -34.95 0.28 21.69
N VAL A 24 -35.50 -0.25 22.79
CA VAL A 24 -35.10 -1.57 23.31
C VAL A 24 -35.31 -2.63 22.22
N ILE A 25 -34.26 -3.43 21.94
CA ILE A 25 -34.33 -4.48 20.93
C ILE A 25 -35.20 -5.62 21.47
N SER A 26 -36.22 -6.00 20.69
CA SER A 26 -37.13 -7.11 20.92
C SER A 26 -37.16 -8.00 19.68
N GLY A 27 -37.66 -9.24 19.81
CA GLY A 27 -37.80 -10.15 18.66
C GLY A 27 -38.67 -9.60 17.53
N GLN A 28 -39.57 -8.64 17.83
CA GLN A 28 -40.47 -8.03 16.85
C GLN A 28 -39.84 -6.86 16.10
N ASN A 29 -38.90 -6.13 16.71
CA ASN A 29 -38.30 -4.93 16.11
C ASN A 29 -36.86 -5.15 15.59
N ILE A 30 -36.24 -6.29 15.87
CA ILE A 30 -34.84 -6.57 15.52
C ILE A 30 -34.54 -6.36 14.03
N VAL A 31 -35.46 -6.73 13.13
CA VAL A 31 -35.30 -6.60 11.68
C VAL A 31 -35.23 -5.14 11.21
N ASN A 32 -35.89 -4.23 11.94
CA ASN A 32 -35.94 -2.80 11.58
C ASN A 32 -34.90 -1.97 12.34
N GLU A 33 -34.53 -2.40 13.56
CA GLU A 33 -33.67 -1.65 14.46
C GLU A 33 -32.20 -2.06 14.36
N VAL A 34 -31.90 -3.22 13.78
CA VAL A 34 -30.54 -3.77 13.65
C VAL A 34 -30.19 -3.96 12.18
N PHE A 35 -29.20 -3.20 11.71
CA PHE A 35 -28.51 -3.46 10.47
C PHE A 35 -27.57 -4.64 10.65
N PHE A 36 -27.91 -5.75 10.00
CA PHE A 36 -27.08 -6.94 9.95
C PHE A 36 -26.30 -6.98 8.64
N TYR A 37 -25.00 -7.20 8.74
CA TYR A 37 -24.14 -7.40 7.57
C TYR A 37 -23.09 -8.47 7.84
N THR A 38 -22.76 -9.20 6.78
CA THR A 38 -21.82 -10.31 6.80
C THR A 38 -20.67 -10.02 5.83
N PHE A 39 -19.44 -10.15 6.30
CA PHE A 39 -18.27 -10.21 5.44
C PHE A 39 -17.72 -11.63 5.44
N GLU A 40 -17.74 -12.29 4.30
CA GLU A 40 -17.08 -13.59 4.12
C GLU A 40 -15.60 -13.36 3.80
N CYS A 41 -14.72 -13.53 4.78
CA CYS A 41 -13.28 -13.37 4.59
C CYS A 41 -12.60 -14.66 4.08
N ASN A 42 -13.38 -15.67 3.67
CA ASN A 42 -12.88 -16.97 3.22
C ASN A 42 -12.54 -16.99 1.73
N THR A 43 -13.30 -16.24 0.92
CA THR A 43 -13.19 -16.19 -0.54
C THR A 43 -12.47 -14.94 -1.01
N ASP A 44 -12.82 -13.80 -0.43
CA ASP A 44 -12.19 -12.50 -0.72
C ASP A 44 -11.55 -11.91 0.55
N PRO A 45 -10.36 -11.30 0.44
CA PRO A 45 -9.80 -10.47 1.49
C PRO A 45 -10.77 -9.33 1.89
N LEU A 46 -10.75 -8.93 3.16
CA LEU A 46 -11.66 -7.92 3.70
C LEU A 46 -11.67 -6.61 2.89
N LEU A 47 -10.52 -6.15 2.40
CA LEU A 47 -10.44 -4.93 1.59
C LEU A 47 -11.20 -5.07 0.26
N GLN A 48 -11.11 -6.24 -0.37
CA GLN A 48 -11.81 -6.52 -1.62
C GLN A 48 -13.32 -6.65 -1.40
N ALA A 49 -13.74 -7.31 -0.32
CA ALA A 49 -15.15 -7.40 0.07
C ALA A 49 -15.75 -6.00 0.35
N LEU A 50 -15.03 -5.14 1.07
CA LEU A 50 -15.42 -3.75 1.32
C LEU A 50 -15.52 -2.95 0.02
N SER A 51 -14.50 -3.09 -0.84
CA SER A 51 -14.46 -2.43 -2.15
C SER A 51 -15.67 -2.78 -3.01
N ARG A 52 -16.01 -4.07 -3.13
CA ARG A 52 -17.20 -4.54 -3.86
C ARG A 52 -18.49 -4.05 -3.23
N SER A 53 -18.61 -4.08 -1.90
CA SER A 53 -19.80 -3.55 -1.23
C SER A 53 -20.04 -2.07 -1.56
N ILE A 54 -18.99 -1.26 -1.66
CA ILE A 54 -19.11 0.15 -2.02
C ILE A 54 -19.38 0.30 -3.52
N ALA A 55 -18.66 -0.41 -4.37
CA ALA A 55 -18.76 -0.34 -5.82
C ALA A 55 -20.08 -0.86 -6.38
N ASP A 56 -20.57 -1.99 -5.87
CA ASP A 56 -21.67 -2.74 -6.48
C ASP A 56 -23.02 -2.45 -5.82
N ILE A 57 -23.02 -1.96 -4.57
CA ILE A 57 -24.25 -1.71 -3.79
C ILE A 57 -24.42 -0.22 -3.51
N TYR A 58 -23.48 0.39 -2.79
CA TYR A 58 -23.67 1.76 -2.30
C TYR A 58 -23.56 2.81 -3.40
N LEU A 59 -22.60 2.69 -4.32
CA LEU A 59 -22.41 3.63 -5.42
C LEU A 59 -23.63 3.67 -6.36
N PRO A 60 -24.13 2.54 -6.89
CA PRO A 60 -25.34 2.52 -7.71
C PRO A 60 -26.55 3.10 -6.97
N TYR A 61 -26.73 2.75 -5.70
CA TYR A 61 -27.83 3.28 -4.88
C TYR A 61 -27.76 4.82 -4.74
N LEU A 62 -26.58 5.38 -4.50
CA LEU A 62 -26.37 6.82 -4.36
C LEU A 62 -26.49 7.57 -5.69
N GLN A 63 -26.18 6.91 -6.81
CA GLN A 63 -26.25 7.50 -8.16
C GLN A 63 -27.67 7.48 -8.73
N THR A 64 -28.45 6.42 -8.49
CA THR A 64 -29.80 6.28 -9.08
C THR A 64 -30.88 7.02 -8.30
N SER A 65 -30.70 7.22 -6.99
CA SER A 65 -31.76 7.78 -6.16
C SER A 65 -31.63 9.30 -5.98
N GLU A 66 -32.53 10.05 -6.62
CA GLU A 66 -32.63 11.51 -6.41
C GLU A 66 -33.05 11.88 -4.98
N THR A 67 -33.85 11.02 -4.33
CA THR A 67 -34.44 11.26 -2.99
C THR A 67 -33.47 10.95 -1.84
N THR A 68 -32.43 10.13 -2.07
CA THR A 68 -31.45 9.74 -1.04
C THR A 68 -30.64 10.91 -0.51
N TRP A 69 -30.50 11.96 -1.30
CA TRP A 69 -29.67 13.13 -0.96
C TRP A 69 -30.38 14.18 -0.10
N GLY A 70 -31.65 13.96 0.26
CA GLY A 70 -32.41 14.82 1.17
C GLY A 70 -32.39 16.28 0.74
N LYS A 71 -31.82 17.17 1.57
CA LYS A 71 -31.78 18.63 1.31
C LYS A 71 -30.90 19.06 0.14
N LEU A 72 -30.14 18.14 -0.45
CA LEU A 72 -29.27 18.42 -1.61
C LEU A 72 -30.01 18.26 -2.95
N THR A 73 -31.34 18.25 -2.97
CA THR A 73 -32.13 18.26 -4.22
C THR A 73 -32.42 19.71 -4.65
N GLY A 74 -32.08 20.09 -5.89
CA GLY A 74 -32.71 21.23 -6.58
C GLY A 74 -31.87 22.49 -6.90
N SER A 75 -30.54 22.53 -6.65
CA SER A 75 -29.68 23.65 -7.13
C SER A 75 -28.40 23.13 -7.80
N ASP A 76 -27.83 23.94 -8.70
CA ASP A 76 -26.60 23.58 -9.44
C ASP A 76 -25.41 23.34 -8.50
N ASN A 77 -25.26 24.16 -7.45
CA ASN A 77 -24.26 23.94 -6.41
C ASN A 77 -24.47 22.62 -5.67
N ASN A 78 -25.72 22.21 -5.43
CA ASN A 78 -26.02 20.94 -4.77
C ASN A 78 -25.70 19.74 -5.69
N GLN A 79 -25.82 19.89 -7.01
CA GLN A 79 -25.38 18.86 -7.96
C GLN A 79 -23.86 18.70 -7.93
N MET A 80 -23.08 19.79 -7.91
CA MET A 80 -21.62 19.71 -7.80
C MET A 80 -21.16 18.97 -6.54
N ILE A 81 -21.81 19.20 -5.39
CA ILE A 81 -21.52 18.49 -4.14
C ILE A 81 -21.77 16.98 -4.28
N LYS A 82 -22.84 16.57 -4.96
CA LYS A 82 -23.12 15.15 -5.21
C LYS A 82 -22.03 14.52 -6.09
N VAL A 83 -21.66 15.20 -7.18
CA VAL A 83 -20.61 14.73 -8.09
C VAL A 83 -19.28 14.59 -7.35
N ASP A 84 -18.89 15.58 -6.54
CA ASP A 84 -17.67 15.53 -5.72
C ASP A 84 -17.70 14.34 -4.74
N PHE A 85 -18.79 14.15 -4.01
CA PHE A 85 -18.91 13.03 -3.07
C PHE A 85 -18.80 11.66 -3.76
N ILE A 86 -19.49 11.48 -4.88
CA ILE A 86 -19.41 10.24 -5.68
C ILE A 86 -18.00 10.04 -6.22
N SER A 87 -17.34 11.10 -6.70
CA SER A 87 -15.94 11.05 -7.15
C SER A 87 -15.00 10.60 -6.02
N ARG A 88 -15.17 11.13 -4.81
CA ARG A 88 -14.38 10.71 -3.64
C ARG A 88 -14.62 9.26 -3.23
N LEU A 89 -15.87 8.79 -3.29
CA LEU A 89 -16.17 7.37 -3.04
C LEU A 89 -15.54 6.45 -4.08
N ASN A 90 -15.58 6.82 -5.36
CA ASN A 90 -14.87 6.08 -6.41
C ASN A 90 -13.35 6.06 -6.17
N ASN A 91 -12.75 7.18 -5.80
CA ASN A 91 -11.33 7.25 -5.44
C ASN A 91 -11.00 6.38 -4.22
N PHE A 92 -11.90 6.28 -3.25
CA PHE A 92 -11.74 5.39 -2.11
C PHE A 92 -11.77 3.91 -2.52
N VAL A 93 -12.71 3.50 -3.36
CA VAL A 93 -12.76 2.15 -3.95
C VAL A 93 -11.47 1.83 -4.71
N ALA A 94 -10.99 2.75 -5.55
CA ALA A 94 -9.72 2.60 -6.26
C ALA A 94 -8.54 2.44 -5.29
N THR A 95 -8.52 3.20 -4.19
CA THR A 95 -7.49 3.08 -3.15
C THR A 95 -7.51 1.72 -2.46
N LEU A 96 -8.70 1.18 -2.15
CA LEU A 96 -8.84 -0.15 -1.57
C LEU A 96 -8.33 -1.25 -2.51
N ASN A 97 -8.67 -1.16 -3.80
CA ASN A 97 -8.20 -2.11 -4.81
C ASN A 97 -6.67 -2.05 -4.97
N SER A 98 -6.09 -0.86 -5.08
CA SER A 98 -4.64 -0.65 -5.15
C SER A 98 -3.91 -1.17 -3.91
N ALA A 99 -4.51 -1.01 -2.72
CA ALA A 99 -3.96 -1.56 -1.48
C ALA A 99 -3.99 -3.10 -1.49
N GLN A 100 -5.07 -3.71 -1.95
CA GLN A 100 -5.18 -5.17 -2.08
C GLN A 100 -4.17 -5.73 -3.08
N GLU A 101 -4.01 -5.09 -4.25
CA GLU A 101 -2.99 -5.46 -5.23
C GLU A 101 -1.59 -5.39 -4.63
N SER A 102 -1.29 -4.31 -3.89
CA SER A 102 0.02 -4.15 -3.23
C SER A 102 0.29 -5.23 -2.18
N ILE A 103 -0.75 -5.72 -1.50
CA ILE A 103 -0.64 -6.86 -0.57
C ILE A 103 -0.38 -8.15 -1.32
N ASN A 104 -1.04 -8.37 -2.46
CA ASN A 104 -0.87 -9.58 -3.27
C ASN A 104 0.53 -9.63 -3.91
N GLU A 105 1.07 -8.47 -4.31
CA GLU A 105 2.40 -8.31 -4.90
C GLU A 105 3.53 -8.22 -3.86
N ARG A 106 3.23 -8.37 -2.56
CA ARG A 106 4.25 -8.30 -1.51
C ARG A 106 5.29 -9.40 -1.70
N ILE A 107 6.57 -9.03 -1.66
CA ILE A 107 7.64 -10.03 -1.60
C ILE A 107 7.81 -10.49 -0.18
N LEU A 108 7.75 -11.80 0.02
CA LEU A 108 8.10 -12.45 1.28
C LEU A 108 9.47 -13.10 1.15
N LEU A 109 10.40 -12.76 2.04
CA LEU A 109 11.66 -13.47 2.17
C LEU A 109 11.36 -14.92 2.54
N LYS A 110 12.06 -15.85 1.89
CA LYS A 110 11.85 -17.28 2.12
C LYS A 110 12.10 -17.62 3.60
N PRO A 111 11.19 -18.32 4.31
CA PRO A 111 11.46 -18.77 5.68
C PRO A 111 12.70 -19.68 5.75
N CYS A 112 13.36 -19.69 6.91
CA CYS A 112 14.45 -20.63 7.15
C CYS A 112 13.85 -21.99 7.58
N ASP A 113 13.58 -22.87 6.62
CA ASP A 113 12.83 -24.11 6.90
C ASP A 113 13.65 -25.19 7.63
N LYS A 114 14.98 -25.15 7.48
CA LYS A 114 15.88 -26.22 7.93
C LYS A 114 16.38 -26.02 9.37
N ILE A 115 16.33 -24.79 9.89
CA ILE A 115 16.81 -24.45 11.23
C ILE A 115 15.74 -23.63 11.90
N ASP A 116 15.23 -24.13 13.03
CA ASP A 116 14.29 -23.39 13.86
C ASP A 116 15.01 -22.26 14.60
N LEU A 117 14.96 -21.07 14.02
CA LEU A 117 15.58 -19.85 14.57
C LEU A 117 14.94 -19.42 15.90
N THR A 118 13.73 -19.92 16.22
CA THR A 118 13.04 -19.58 17.47
C THR A 118 13.67 -20.24 18.70
N GLN A 119 14.44 -21.32 18.50
CA GLN A 119 15.16 -22.01 19.58
C GLN A 119 16.47 -21.31 19.99
N ILE A 120 16.89 -20.28 19.25
CA ILE A 120 18.14 -19.58 19.51
C ILE A 120 17.91 -18.55 20.62
N GLN A 121 18.37 -18.84 21.83
CA GLN A 121 18.13 -18.00 23.01
C GLN A 121 19.40 -17.32 23.52
N ASN A 122 20.56 -17.95 23.34
CA ASN A 122 21.82 -17.49 23.93
C ASN A 122 22.97 -17.46 22.91
N THR A 123 24.07 -16.80 23.29
CA THR A 123 25.26 -16.64 22.44
C THR A 123 25.94 -17.99 22.11
N ALA A 124 25.86 -18.99 22.97
CA ALA A 124 26.43 -20.30 22.72
C ALA A 124 25.69 -21.04 21.60
N ASP A 125 24.36 -20.86 21.50
CA ASP A 125 23.55 -21.42 20.41
C ASP A 125 24.03 -20.89 19.06
N TYR A 126 24.22 -19.56 18.94
CA TYR A 126 24.77 -18.93 17.74
C TYR A 126 26.13 -19.51 17.32
N ILE A 127 27.03 -19.73 18.28
CA ILE A 127 28.38 -20.28 18.03
C ILE A 127 28.29 -21.76 17.61
N SER A 128 27.41 -22.53 18.24
CA SER A 128 27.22 -23.96 17.92
C SER A 128 26.72 -24.16 16.49
N ILE A 129 25.76 -23.33 16.06
CA ILE A 129 25.22 -23.36 14.69
C ILE A 129 26.28 -22.89 13.70
N ALA A 130 27.01 -21.82 14.02
CA ALA A 130 28.08 -21.28 13.18
C ALA A 130 29.26 -22.24 13.00
N SER A 131 29.52 -23.11 13.98
CA SER A 131 30.61 -24.09 13.94
C SER A 131 30.20 -25.42 13.29
N ASN A 132 28.90 -25.69 13.17
CA ASN A 132 28.38 -26.88 12.50
C ASN A 132 28.34 -26.65 10.98
N SER A 133 29.08 -27.45 10.21
CA SER A 133 29.20 -27.28 8.76
C SER A 133 27.87 -27.47 8.00
N GLU A 134 26.99 -28.37 8.45
CA GLU A 134 25.71 -28.64 7.80
C GLU A 134 24.72 -27.52 8.07
N SER A 135 24.61 -27.10 9.34
CA SER A 135 23.75 -25.99 9.73
C SER A 135 24.19 -24.68 9.08
N LEU A 136 25.50 -24.39 9.07
CA LEU A 136 26.03 -23.21 8.42
C LEU A 136 25.73 -23.21 6.91
N ALA A 137 25.89 -24.34 6.21
CA ALA A 137 25.58 -24.43 4.79
C ALA A 137 24.10 -24.13 4.51
N SER A 138 23.19 -24.57 5.38
CA SER A 138 21.77 -24.26 5.30
C SER A 138 21.46 -22.77 5.51
N ILE A 139 22.11 -22.13 6.48
CA ILE A 139 21.99 -20.67 6.71
C ILE A 139 22.53 -19.89 5.50
N GLU A 140 23.66 -20.30 4.93
CA GLU A 140 24.22 -19.68 3.73
C GLU A 140 23.33 -19.85 2.50
N GLU A 141 22.70 -21.01 2.34
CA GLU A 141 21.70 -21.25 1.27
C GLU A 141 20.51 -20.30 1.42
N THR A 142 19.98 -20.15 2.64
CA THR A 142 18.89 -19.22 2.94
C THR A 142 19.28 -17.78 2.60
N MET A 143 20.46 -17.34 3.04
CA MET A 143 21.00 -16.01 2.72
C MET A 143 21.15 -15.78 1.21
N LYS A 144 21.66 -16.77 0.46
CA LYS A 144 21.77 -16.66 -1.01
C LYS A 144 20.40 -16.51 -1.69
N ILE A 145 19.36 -17.17 -1.17
CA ILE A 145 18.00 -17.01 -1.67
C ILE A 145 17.51 -15.59 -1.41
N TRP A 146 17.67 -15.06 -0.20
CA TRP A 146 17.25 -13.69 0.12
C TRP A 146 17.98 -12.64 -0.71
N ILE A 147 19.29 -12.80 -0.90
CA ILE A 147 20.10 -11.96 -1.80
C ILE A 147 19.49 -11.93 -3.21
N LYS A 148 19.18 -13.10 -3.78
CA LYS A 148 18.55 -13.20 -5.12
C LYS A 148 17.17 -12.53 -5.14
N GLN A 149 16.37 -12.73 -4.09
CA GLN A 149 15.06 -12.07 -3.98
C GLN A 149 15.23 -10.55 -3.98
N MET A 150 16.12 -9.98 -3.16
CA MET A 150 16.39 -8.54 -3.12
C MET A 150 16.91 -7.99 -4.46
N GLU A 151 17.82 -8.71 -5.11
CA GLU A 151 18.33 -8.37 -6.44
C GLU A 151 17.21 -8.33 -7.48
N GLN A 152 16.30 -9.31 -7.46
CA GLN A 152 15.12 -9.34 -8.32
C GLN A 152 14.20 -8.15 -8.05
N VAL A 153 13.91 -7.83 -6.78
CA VAL A 153 13.09 -6.67 -6.42
C VAL A 153 13.68 -5.39 -6.98
N LEU A 154 14.99 -5.18 -6.81
CA LEU A 154 15.70 -4.01 -7.31
C LEU A 154 15.66 -3.96 -8.84
N ALA A 155 15.95 -5.07 -9.52
CA ALA A 155 15.96 -5.14 -10.98
C ALA A 155 14.57 -4.85 -11.58
N GLU A 156 13.51 -5.44 -11.05
CA GLU A 156 12.12 -5.13 -11.46
C GLU A 156 11.78 -3.65 -11.25
N SER A 157 12.33 -3.06 -10.19
CA SER A 157 12.08 -1.67 -9.84
C SER A 157 12.82 -0.68 -10.75
N GLU A 158 13.95 -1.07 -11.34
CA GLU A 158 14.78 -0.25 -12.23
C GLU A 158 14.37 -0.39 -13.71
N GLN A 159 13.43 -1.28 -14.04
CA GLN A 159 12.95 -1.44 -15.41
C GLN A 159 12.28 -0.16 -15.93
N ILE A 160 12.69 0.25 -17.14
CA ILE A 160 12.10 1.38 -17.85
C ILE A 160 10.62 1.07 -18.14
N ARG A 161 9.74 1.92 -17.61
CA ARG A 161 8.30 1.83 -17.85
C ARG A 161 7.98 2.27 -19.28
N ARG A 162 7.23 1.43 -20.00
CA ARG A 162 6.47 1.88 -21.18
C ARG A 162 5.11 2.35 -20.69
N GLU A 163 4.88 3.64 -20.75
CA GLU A 163 3.62 4.27 -20.36
C GLU A 163 2.71 4.37 -21.59
N ALA A 164 1.41 4.16 -21.39
CA ALA A 164 0.43 4.47 -22.42
C ALA A 164 0.18 5.99 -22.47
N ASP A 165 -0.15 6.52 -23.65
CA ASP A 165 -0.32 7.95 -23.88
C ASP A 165 -1.49 8.59 -23.10
N ASN A 166 -2.35 7.78 -22.45
CA ASN A 166 -3.53 8.23 -21.71
C ASN A 166 -3.36 8.20 -20.18
N ILE A 167 -2.14 8.05 -19.69
CA ILE A 167 -1.84 7.98 -18.26
C ILE A 167 -1.71 9.41 -17.71
N GLY A 168 -2.55 9.79 -16.74
CA GLY A 168 -2.48 11.12 -16.11
C GLY A 168 -1.60 11.17 -14.84
N PRO A 169 -1.41 12.36 -14.23
CA PRO A 169 -0.55 12.55 -13.05
C PRO A 169 -0.89 11.68 -11.83
N ARG A 170 -2.17 11.31 -11.65
CA ARG A 170 -2.60 10.40 -10.57
C ARG A 170 -1.95 9.02 -10.66
N ALA A 171 -1.77 8.49 -11.86
CA ALA A 171 -1.14 7.19 -12.04
C ALA A 171 0.34 7.20 -11.65
N GLU A 172 1.02 8.34 -11.78
CA GLU A 172 2.39 8.49 -11.30
C GLU A 172 2.45 8.43 -9.77
N LEU A 173 1.51 9.10 -9.09
CA LEU A 173 1.39 9.00 -7.63
C LEU A 173 1.10 7.56 -7.19
N ASP A 174 0.18 6.86 -7.86
CA ASP A 174 -0.16 5.48 -7.53
C ASP A 174 1.02 4.52 -7.74
N TYR A 175 1.80 4.72 -8.81
CA TYR A 175 3.04 3.98 -9.01
C TYR A 175 4.01 4.16 -7.83
N TRP A 176 4.27 5.40 -7.41
CA TRP A 176 5.19 5.67 -6.30
C TRP A 176 4.66 5.15 -4.97
N LYS A 177 3.34 5.17 -4.74
CA LYS A 177 2.70 4.53 -3.58
C LYS A 177 2.92 3.02 -3.58
N LYS A 178 2.67 2.33 -4.71
CA LYS A 178 2.91 0.88 -4.84
C LYS A 178 4.37 0.54 -4.58
N ARG A 179 5.29 1.28 -5.17
CA ARG A 179 6.74 1.12 -4.97
C ARG A 179 7.14 1.34 -3.50
N MET A 180 6.64 2.39 -2.87
CA MET A 180 6.89 2.68 -1.46
C MET A 180 6.41 1.54 -0.56
N THR A 181 5.20 1.02 -0.79
CA THR A 181 4.66 -0.13 -0.04
C THR A 181 5.52 -1.38 -0.22
N LYS A 182 5.92 -1.70 -1.46
CA LYS A 182 6.77 -2.86 -1.79
C LYS A 182 8.10 -2.84 -1.02
N PHE A 183 8.80 -1.71 -1.03
CA PHE A 183 10.07 -1.58 -0.31
C PHE A 183 9.92 -1.50 1.21
N ASN A 184 8.85 -0.88 1.73
CA ASN A 184 8.59 -0.86 3.17
C ASN A 184 8.34 -2.28 3.71
N PHE A 185 7.55 -3.10 3.01
CA PHE A 185 7.35 -4.51 3.37
C PHE A 185 8.66 -5.29 3.44
N LEU A 186 9.57 -5.03 2.49
CA LEU A 186 10.88 -5.68 2.48
C LEU A 186 11.78 -5.18 3.61
N LEU A 187 11.79 -3.87 3.89
CA LEU A 187 12.53 -3.29 5.00
C LEU A 187 12.08 -3.82 6.36
N ASP A 188 10.77 -4.01 6.54
CA ASP A 188 10.22 -4.56 7.79
C ASP A 188 10.68 -6.01 7.99
N GLN A 189 10.72 -6.81 6.93
CA GLN A 189 11.25 -8.18 6.97
C GLN A 189 12.76 -8.22 7.25
N ILE A 190 13.54 -7.33 6.61
CA ILE A 190 15.00 -7.22 6.85
C ILE A 190 15.30 -6.91 8.32
N LYS A 191 14.44 -6.12 8.97
CA LYS A 191 14.54 -5.79 10.41
C LYS A 191 13.99 -6.88 11.33
N GLY A 192 13.40 -7.93 10.77
CA GLY A 192 12.82 -9.06 11.49
C GLY A 192 13.84 -9.84 12.31
N GLN A 193 13.36 -10.54 13.33
CA GLN A 193 14.20 -11.28 14.25
C GLN A 193 14.96 -12.43 13.56
N ASP A 194 14.30 -13.13 12.64
CA ASP A 194 14.88 -14.24 11.88
C ASP A 194 16.08 -13.79 11.03
N VAL A 195 15.93 -12.67 10.31
CA VAL A 195 17.00 -12.09 9.50
C VAL A 195 18.17 -11.66 10.39
N LYS A 196 17.90 -11.03 11.53
CA LYS A 196 18.94 -10.69 12.51
C LYS A 196 19.68 -11.91 13.01
N ALA A 197 18.97 -12.98 13.36
CA ALA A 197 19.58 -14.22 13.83
C ALA A 197 20.51 -14.83 12.77
N VAL A 198 20.04 -14.94 11.52
CA VAL A 198 20.83 -15.40 10.37
C VAL A 198 22.09 -14.54 10.18
N LEU A 199 21.96 -13.21 10.24
CA LEU A 199 23.10 -12.30 10.12
C LEU A 199 24.12 -12.50 11.23
N THR A 200 23.68 -12.69 12.48
CA THR A 200 24.57 -12.96 13.62
C THR A 200 25.31 -14.29 13.46
N ILE A 201 24.63 -15.36 13.04
CA ILE A 201 25.27 -16.66 12.76
C ILE A 201 26.38 -16.50 11.71
N LEU A 202 26.05 -15.86 10.58
CA LEU A 202 27.00 -15.66 9.49
C LEU A 202 28.18 -14.77 9.90
N GLN A 203 27.95 -13.76 10.73
CA GLN A 203 29.01 -12.89 11.29
C GLN A 203 29.97 -13.70 12.16
N THR A 204 29.44 -14.55 13.04
CA THR A 204 30.24 -15.45 13.87
C THR A 204 31.08 -16.41 13.01
N ALA A 205 30.48 -16.94 11.93
CA ALA A 205 31.16 -17.79 10.96
C ALA A 205 32.09 -17.04 9.99
N LYS A 206 32.15 -15.70 10.05
CA LYS A 206 32.91 -14.82 9.13
C LYS A 206 32.59 -15.06 7.65
N SER A 207 31.32 -15.35 7.33
CA SER A 207 30.89 -15.61 5.96
C SER A 207 31.04 -14.38 5.07
N LYS A 208 31.47 -14.58 3.81
CA LYS A 208 31.65 -13.50 2.83
C LYS A 208 30.32 -12.89 2.36
N LEU A 209 29.20 -13.61 2.54
CA LEU A 209 27.86 -13.17 2.11
C LEU A 209 27.38 -11.90 2.83
N ILE A 210 27.92 -11.59 4.01
CA ILE A 210 27.53 -10.41 4.80
C ILE A 210 27.83 -9.12 4.05
N GLN A 211 28.94 -9.06 3.31
CA GLN A 211 29.30 -7.86 2.56
C GLN A 211 28.30 -7.60 1.44
N GLN A 212 27.92 -8.65 0.69
CA GLN A 212 26.91 -8.55 -0.36
C GLN A 212 25.54 -8.17 0.22
N TRP A 213 25.14 -8.79 1.34
CA TRP A 213 23.90 -8.44 2.03
C TRP A 213 23.85 -6.96 2.41
N LYS A 214 24.89 -6.44 3.07
CA LYS A 214 24.95 -5.02 3.50
C LYS A 214 24.85 -4.05 2.33
N LEU A 215 25.46 -4.38 1.19
CA LEU A 215 25.34 -3.56 -0.02
C LEU A 215 23.89 -3.53 -0.54
N LEU A 216 23.23 -4.68 -0.58
CA LEU A 216 21.84 -4.77 -1.02
C LEU A 216 20.87 -4.09 -0.04
N ASP A 217 21.07 -4.27 1.26
CA ASP A 217 20.28 -3.61 2.31
C ASP A 217 20.36 -2.07 2.19
N GLY A 218 21.56 -1.54 1.92
CA GLY A 218 21.75 -0.12 1.60
C GLY A 218 20.94 0.32 0.37
N LYS A 219 21.03 -0.43 -0.74
CA LYS A 219 20.26 -0.13 -1.96
C LYS A 219 18.75 -0.17 -1.75
N ILE A 220 18.25 -1.16 -1.00
CA ILE A 220 16.82 -1.26 -0.64
C ILE A 220 16.40 -0.05 0.21
N THR A 221 17.22 0.34 1.18
CA THR A 221 16.96 1.52 2.02
C THR A 221 16.93 2.81 1.20
N ASP A 222 17.85 2.98 0.26
CA ASP A 222 17.88 4.13 -0.64
C ASP A 222 16.65 4.18 -1.55
N ALA A 223 16.25 3.04 -2.14
CA ALA A 223 15.06 2.94 -2.97
C ALA A 223 13.77 3.21 -2.19
N ALA A 224 13.69 2.78 -0.93
CA ALA A 224 12.56 3.08 -0.04
C ALA A 224 12.47 4.57 0.29
N ASN A 225 13.61 5.21 0.58
CA ASN A 225 13.68 6.64 0.87
C ASN A 225 13.31 7.48 -0.36
N GLU A 226 13.80 7.10 -1.54
CA GLU A 226 13.39 7.69 -2.81
C GLU A 226 11.87 7.61 -3.00
N ALA A 227 11.30 6.41 -2.86
CA ALA A 227 9.87 6.22 -3.07
C ALA A 227 9.03 7.06 -2.09
N LYS A 228 9.44 7.11 -0.82
CA LYS A 228 8.79 7.93 0.21
C LYS A 228 8.84 9.42 -0.10
N ASP A 229 10.00 9.94 -0.55
CA ASP A 229 10.16 11.35 -0.90
C ASP A 229 9.29 11.70 -2.12
N ASN A 230 9.31 10.86 -3.14
CA ASN A 230 8.52 11.06 -4.36
C ASN A 230 7.01 11.05 -4.08
N VAL A 231 6.52 10.10 -3.26
CA VAL A 231 5.11 10.09 -2.82
C VAL A 231 4.75 11.40 -2.14
N ARG A 232 5.60 11.93 -1.23
CA ARG A 232 5.33 13.18 -0.52
C ARG A 232 5.14 14.37 -1.47
N TYR A 233 6.01 14.49 -2.48
CA TYR A 233 5.92 15.58 -3.47
C TYR A 233 4.73 15.42 -4.41
N LEU A 234 4.49 14.21 -4.92
CA LEU A 234 3.37 13.93 -5.81
C LEU A 234 2.02 14.07 -5.10
N TYR A 235 1.93 13.74 -3.81
CA TYR A 235 0.72 13.97 -3.02
C TYR A 235 0.42 15.46 -2.85
N THR A 236 1.46 16.29 -2.80
CA THR A 236 1.29 17.75 -2.79
C THR A 236 0.78 18.24 -4.15
N LEU A 237 1.26 17.65 -5.24
CA LEU A 237 0.84 17.96 -6.60
C LEU A 237 -0.60 17.53 -6.90
N GLU A 238 -1.05 16.39 -6.36
CA GLU A 238 -2.39 15.82 -6.59
C GLU A 238 -3.51 16.84 -6.36
N LYS A 239 -3.39 17.68 -5.34
CA LYS A 239 -4.35 18.76 -5.03
C LYS A 239 -4.46 19.80 -6.14
N PHE A 240 -3.36 20.09 -6.83
CA PHE A 240 -3.33 21.02 -7.96
C PHE A 240 -3.76 20.35 -9.27
N CYS A 241 -3.74 19.02 -9.34
CA CYS A 241 -4.25 18.26 -10.48
C CYS A 241 -5.75 17.99 -10.39
N GLU A 242 -6.38 18.10 -9.22
CA GLU A 242 -7.82 17.84 -9.03
C GLU A 242 -8.73 18.64 -9.99
N PRO A 243 -8.51 19.95 -10.22
CA PRO A 243 -9.27 20.72 -11.19
C PRO A 243 -9.14 20.20 -12.64
N LEU A 244 -8.02 19.58 -13.00
CA LEU A 244 -7.81 19.03 -14.36
C LEU A 244 -8.78 17.88 -14.68
N TYR A 245 -9.31 17.21 -13.66
CA TYR A 245 -10.21 16.06 -13.82
C TYR A 245 -11.69 16.44 -13.68
N ASN A 246 -11.99 17.52 -12.94
CA ASN A 246 -13.34 17.82 -12.47
C ASN A 246 -13.88 19.18 -12.93
N SER A 247 -13.03 20.08 -13.43
CA SER A 247 -13.43 21.43 -13.86
C SER A 247 -13.62 21.51 -15.37
N ASP A 248 -14.44 22.47 -15.80
CA ASP A 248 -14.54 22.85 -17.19
C ASP A 248 -13.25 23.58 -17.65
N PRO A 249 -12.99 23.67 -18.97
CA PRO A 249 -11.77 24.31 -19.48
C PRO A 249 -11.57 25.75 -19.01
N VAL A 250 -12.63 26.52 -18.72
CA VAL A 250 -12.51 27.90 -18.27
C VAL A 250 -12.10 27.95 -16.80
N GLY A 251 -12.77 27.16 -15.94
CA GLY A 251 -12.40 27.04 -14.52
C GLY A 251 -10.99 26.46 -14.31
N MET A 252 -10.52 25.64 -15.24
CA MET A 252 -9.16 25.07 -15.22
C MET A 252 -8.06 26.14 -15.35
N LEU A 253 -8.28 27.21 -16.14
CA LEU A 253 -7.27 28.23 -16.42
C LEU A 253 -6.76 28.93 -15.14
N GLU A 254 -7.65 29.14 -14.17
CA GLU A 254 -7.31 29.79 -12.90
C GLU A 254 -6.37 28.92 -12.03
N CYS A 255 -6.35 27.61 -12.26
CA CYS A 255 -5.58 26.65 -11.47
C CYS A 255 -4.17 26.39 -12.03
N ILE A 256 -3.95 26.67 -13.33
CA ILE A 256 -2.67 26.42 -14.03
C ILE A 256 -1.48 27.12 -13.36
N PRO A 257 -1.54 28.41 -12.97
CA PRO A 257 -0.42 29.07 -12.31
C PRO A 257 0.00 28.38 -11.00
N GLY A 258 -0.98 27.90 -10.23
CA GLY A 258 -0.74 27.15 -8.99
C GLY A 258 -0.05 25.82 -9.26
N LEU A 259 -0.52 25.08 -10.27
CA LEU A 259 0.08 23.82 -10.72
C LEU A 259 1.53 24.00 -11.17
N ILE A 260 1.82 24.97 -12.04
CA ILE A 260 3.18 25.24 -12.53
C ILE A 260 4.10 25.61 -11.36
N ASN A 261 3.62 26.41 -10.41
CA ASN A 261 4.42 26.74 -9.23
C ASN A 261 4.69 25.52 -8.34
N ALA A 262 3.72 24.61 -8.19
CA ALA A 262 3.92 23.35 -7.47
C ALA A 262 4.99 22.48 -8.15
N VAL A 263 4.92 22.32 -9.48
CA VAL A 263 5.95 21.58 -10.26
C VAL A 263 7.32 22.23 -10.10
N ARG A 264 7.41 23.56 -10.18
CA ARG A 264 8.66 24.31 -9.96
C ARG A 264 9.24 24.05 -8.57
N MET A 265 8.42 24.08 -7.52
CA MET A 265 8.88 23.77 -6.16
C MET A 265 9.39 22.33 -6.04
N ILE A 266 8.70 21.36 -6.65
CA ILE A 266 9.15 19.96 -6.66
C ILE A 266 10.51 19.84 -7.35
N HIS A 267 10.69 20.46 -8.51
CA HIS A 267 11.96 20.47 -9.22
C HIS A 267 13.09 21.15 -8.42
N SER A 268 12.80 22.21 -7.67
CA SER A 268 13.81 22.91 -6.87
C SER A 268 14.18 22.21 -5.55
N ILE A 269 13.26 21.48 -4.91
CA ILE A 269 13.42 20.98 -3.54
C ILE A 269 13.56 19.46 -3.49
N SER A 270 12.92 18.72 -4.40
CA SER A 270 12.97 17.26 -4.38
C SER A 270 14.38 16.75 -4.61
N ARG A 271 14.81 15.79 -3.78
CA ARG A 271 16.13 15.18 -3.91
C ARG A 271 16.19 14.15 -5.02
N TYR A 272 15.08 13.46 -5.25
CA TYR A 272 15.01 12.33 -6.17
C TYR A 272 14.12 12.61 -7.38
N TYR A 273 13.07 13.42 -7.24
CA TYR A 273 12.10 13.67 -8.32
C TYR A 273 12.51 14.81 -9.26
N ASN A 274 13.59 15.54 -8.97
CA ASN A 274 14.03 16.73 -9.72
C ASN A 274 14.75 16.44 -11.05
N THR A 275 14.74 15.20 -11.55
CA THR A 275 15.42 14.87 -12.80
C THR A 275 14.63 15.37 -14.01
N SER A 276 15.33 15.75 -15.08
CA SER A 276 14.68 16.20 -16.33
C SER A 276 13.76 15.14 -16.91
N GLU A 277 14.11 13.87 -16.80
CA GLU A 277 13.29 12.73 -17.25
C GLU A 277 11.96 12.66 -16.49
N ARG A 278 11.97 12.74 -15.16
CA ARG A 278 10.76 12.71 -14.32
C ARG A 278 9.87 13.93 -14.54
N MET A 279 10.48 15.10 -14.72
CA MET A 279 9.75 16.32 -15.08
C MET A 279 9.09 16.19 -16.45
N THR A 280 9.81 15.66 -17.44
CA THR A 280 9.28 15.47 -18.80
C THR A 280 8.13 14.48 -18.78
N SER A 281 8.28 13.34 -18.11
CA SER A 281 7.19 12.37 -17.94
C SER A 281 5.98 13.02 -17.26
N LEU A 282 6.19 13.84 -16.21
CA LEU A 282 5.09 14.54 -15.55
C LEU A 282 4.39 15.57 -16.45
N PHE A 283 5.10 16.27 -17.34
CA PHE A 283 4.51 17.25 -18.26
C PHE A 283 3.78 16.61 -19.46
N VAL A 284 4.20 15.40 -19.85
CA VAL A 284 3.53 14.64 -20.92
C VAL A 284 2.18 14.09 -20.45
N LYS A 285 2.09 13.74 -19.16
CA LYS A 285 0.87 13.25 -18.48
C LYS A 285 -0.09 14.38 -18.14
#